data_AF-A0A1I6TI14-F1
#
_entry.id   AF-A0A1I6TI14-F1
#
_cell.length_a   1.000
_cell.length_b   1.000
_cell.length_c   1.000
_cell.angle_alpha   90.00
_cell.angle_beta   90.00
_cell.angle_gamma   90.00
#
_symmetry.space_group_name_H-M   'P 1'
#
loop_
_entity.id
_entity.type
_entity.pdbx_description
1 polymer ?
#
loop_
_entity_poly.entity_id
_entity_poly.type
_entity_poly.pdbx_seq_one_letter_code
_entity_poly.pdbx_strand_id
1 'polypeptide(L)'
;MKCYQYGIAFLDEYTGAVTRIVSRYMNLPFDRQRLERKRGSVDVYAARSEEDPNHFIIVTFLCEIHSITVRCSESVHKDIQSLMIRLDKRIREKEQEPLHYKIENQYGTENDWVQELLVSNNWSLEDIFKSNGL
;
A
#
# COMPACT_ATOMS: atom_id res chain seq x y z
N MET A 1 12.42 0.95 16.55
CA MET A 1 11.14 1.70 16.43
C MET A 1 10.05 0.72 16.07
N LYS A 2 8.89 0.75 16.72
CA LYS A 2 7.78 -0.15 16.41
C LYS A 2 7.08 0.36 15.14
N CYS A 3 6.79 -0.55 14.22
CA CYS A 3 6.09 -0.24 12.98
C CYS A 3 4.85 -1.12 12.82
N TYR A 4 3.95 -0.65 11.97
CA TYR A 4 2.65 -1.25 11.71
C TYR A 4 2.42 -1.27 10.22
N GLN A 5 1.77 -2.33 9.74
CA GLN A 5 1.47 -2.52 8.33
C GLN A 5 -0.01 -2.83 8.11
N TYR A 6 -0.61 -2.21 7.11
CA TYR A 6 -2.02 -2.37 6.77
C TYR A 6 -2.17 -2.52 5.25
N GLY A 7 -3.02 -3.43 4.81
CA GLY A 7 -3.24 -3.71 3.40
C GLY A 7 -4.73 -3.77 3.04
N ILE A 8 -5.07 -3.28 1.86
CA ILE A 8 -6.39 -3.47 1.24
C ILE A 8 -6.22 -3.82 -0.24
N ALA A 9 -7.12 -4.65 -0.76
CA ALA A 9 -7.22 -5.00 -2.17
C ALA A 9 -8.45 -4.34 -2.80
N PHE A 10 -8.37 -3.96 -4.07
CA PHE A 10 -9.44 -3.26 -4.78
C PHE A 10 -9.30 -3.42 -6.29
N LEU A 11 -10.38 -3.19 -7.03
CA LEU A 11 -10.34 -3.20 -8.49
C LEU A 11 -9.44 -2.11 -9.04
N ASP A 12 -8.86 -2.37 -10.20
CA ASP A 12 -7.95 -1.49 -10.94
C ASP A 12 -8.41 -0.02 -11.01
N GLU A 13 -9.72 0.23 -11.19
CA GLU A 13 -10.28 1.59 -11.27
C GLU A 13 -10.03 2.46 -10.02
N TYR A 14 -9.81 1.86 -8.86
CA TYR A 14 -9.57 2.57 -7.60
C TYR A 14 -8.11 2.98 -7.39
N THR A 15 -7.19 2.40 -8.15
CA THR A 15 -5.73 2.52 -7.97
C THR A 15 -5.27 3.97 -7.83
N GLY A 16 -5.63 4.82 -8.78
CA GLY A 16 -5.20 6.23 -8.77
C GLY A 16 -5.77 7.00 -7.58
N ALA A 17 -7.03 6.77 -7.23
CA ALA A 17 -7.69 7.47 -6.14
C ALA A 17 -7.15 7.05 -4.77
N VAL A 18 -7.07 5.74 -4.52
CA VAL A 18 -6.58 5.18 -3.27
C VAL A 18 -5.11 5.56 -3.04
N THR A 19 -4.25 5.34 -4.03
CA THR A 19 -2.81 5.67 -3.91
C THR A 19 -2.61 7.16 -3.61
N ARG A 20 -3.34 8.04 -4.29
CA ARG A 20 -3.26 9.49 -4.06
C ARG A 20 -3.70 9.88 -2.65
N ILE A 21 -4.81 9.32 -2.17
CA ILE A 21 -5.35 9.64 -0.83
C ILE A 21 -4.37 9.20 0.24
N VAL A 22 -3.90 7.94 0.17
CA VAL A 22 -2.97 7.39 1.16
C VAL A 22 -1.64 8.14 1.13
N SER A 23 -1.07 8.41 -0.06
CA SER A 23 0.18 9.17 -0.17
C SER A 23 0.09 10.54 0.49
N ARG A 24 -1.01 11.29 0.24
CA ARG A 24 -1.23 12.60 0.85
C ARG A 24 -1.37 12.53 2.36
N TYR A 25 -2.10 11.53 2.86
CA TYR A 25 -2.31 11.36 4.29
C TYR A 25 -1.01 11.00 5.02
N MET A 26 -0.12 10.27 4.34
CA MET A 26 1.19 9.87 4.84
C MET A 26 2.30 10.89 4.55
N ASN A 27 1.98 12.03 3.94
CA ASN A 27 2.95 13.03 3.48
C ASN A 27 4.08 12.43 2.60
N LEU A 28 3.72 11.47 1.74
CA LEU A 28 4.65 10.82 0.82
C LEU A 28 4.63 11.47 -0.56
N PRO A 29 5.77 11.45 -1.29
CA PRO A 29 5.81 11.91 -2.66
C PRO A 29 4.89 11.07 -3.54
N PHE A 30 4.03 11.72 -4.32
CA PHE A 30 3.10 11.07 -5.23
C PHE A 30 3.37 11.49 -6.68
N ASP A 31 3.96 10.57 -7.45
CA ASP A 31 4.16 10.72 -8.89
C ASP A 31 3.11 9.90 -9.65
N ARG A 32 2.09 10.61 -10.16
CA ARG A 32 1.02 9.99 -10.96
C ARG A 32 1.56 9.36 -12.25
N GLN A 33 2.54 9.97 -12.92
CA GLN A 33 3.06 9.43 -14.17
C GLN A 33 3.86 8.15 -13.92
N ARG A 34 4.61 8.07 -12.82
CA ARG A 34 5.27 6.83 -12.39
C ARG A 34 4.25 5.74 -12.04
N LEU A 35 3.17 6.09 -11.34
CA LEU A 35 2.10 5.16 -11.03
C LEU A 35 1.51 4.53 -12.30
N GLU A 36 1.07 5.34 -13.27
CA GLU A 36 0.45 4.82 -14.50
C GLU A 36 1.42 3.99 -15.35
N ARG A 37 2.72 4.38 -15.40
CA ARG A 37 3.74 3.58 -16.09
C ARG A 37 3.90 2.19 -15.47
N LYS A 38 4.00 2.11 -14.14
CA LYS A 38 4.15 0.83 -13.41
C LYS A 38 2.89 -0.03 -13.50
N ARG A 39 1.72 0.61 -13.46
CA ARG A 39 0.41 -0.04 -13.65
C ARG A 39 0.31 -0.76 -15.00
N GLY A 40 0.79 -0.14 -16.07
CA GLY A 40 0.81 -0.73 -17.41
C GLY A 40 1.82 -1.87 -17.61
N SER A 41 2.69 -2.15 -16.64
CA SER A 41 3.76 -3.16 -16.74
C SER A 41 3.65 -4.31 -15.73
N VAL A 42 2.55 -4.42 -14.96
CA VAL A 42 2.38 -5.44 -13.89
C VAL A 42 3.56 -5.42 -12.90
N ASP A 43 4.01 -4.21 -12.54
CA ASP A 43 5.15 -4.00 -11.64
C ASP A 43 4.63 -3.49 -10.27
N VAL A 44 5.51 -2.97 -9.44
CA VAL A 44 5.20 -2.43 -8.13
C VAL A 44 5.46 -0.93 -8.14
N TYR A 45 4.48 -0.14 -7.74
CA TYR A 45 4.70 1.27 -7.42
C TYR A 45 5.05 1.40 -5.93
N ALA A 46 6.05 2.20 -5.60
CA ALA A 46 6.41 2.50 -4.22
C ALA A 46 6.64 4.00 -4.01
N ALA A 47 6.36 4.45 -2.79
CA ALA A 47 6.78 5.74 -2.27
C ALA A 47 7.20 5.58 -0.81
N ARG A 48 8.30 6.23 -0.41
CA ARG A 48 8.91 6.15 0.92
C ARG A 48 9.23 7.54 1.43
N SER A 49 9.12 7.73 2.74
CA SER A 49 9.52 8.98 3.40
C SER A 49 11.04 9.08 3.41
N GLU A 50 11.57 10.27 3.13
CA GLU A 50 13.00 10.55 3.27
C GLU A 50 13.43 10.61 4.75
N GLU A 51 12.49 10.89 5.67
CA GLU A 51 12.76 11.05 7.10
C GLU A 51 12.67 9.72 7.87
N ASP A 52 11.76 8.82 7.47
CA ASP A 52 11.53 7.53 8.11
C ASP A 52 11.45 6.40 7.06
N PRO A 53 12.48 5.54 6.95
CA PRO A 53 12.49 4.47 5.95
C PRO A 53 11.45 3.38 6.20
N ASN A 54 10.83 3.31 7.39
CA ASN A 54 9.71 2.41 7.69
C ASN A 54 8.36 3.02 7.34
N HIS A 55 8.34 4.27 6.86
CA HIS A 55 7.14 4.99 6.47
C HIS A 55 7.04 4.97 4.94
N PHE A 56 6.23 4.07 4.40
CA PHE A 56 6.13 3.89 2.96
C PHE A 56 4.79 3.30 2.54
N ILE A 57 4.53 3.37 1.23
CA ILE A 57 3.49 2.61 0.55
C ILE A 57 4.08 1.76 -0.56
N ILE A 58 3.45 0.60 -0.76
CA ILE A 58 3.69 -0.31 -1.87
C ILE A 58 2.33 -0.59 -2.52
N VAL A 59 2.23 -0.43 -3.83
CA VAL A 59 1.05 -0.75 -4.62
C VAL A 59 1.43 -1.86 -5.58
N THR A 60 0.73 -2.99 -5.50
CA THR A 60 0.91 -4.12 -6.41
C THR A 60 -0.22 -4.17 -7.44
N PHE A 61 0.13 -4.47 -8.69
CA PHE A 61 -0.82 -4.56 -9.79
C PHE A 61 -1.00 -6.02 -10.20
N LEU A 62 -1.96 -6.74 -9.60
CA LEU A 62 -2.24 -8.14 -9.93
C LEU A 62 -3.47 -8.24 -10.85
N CYS A 63 -3.24 -8.20 -12.16
CA CYS A 63 -4.29 -8.28 -13.19
C CYS A 63 -5.42 -7.25 -12.95
N GLU A 64 -6.60 -7.70 -12.49
CA GLU A 64 -7.77 -6.86 -12.24
C GLU A 64 -7.87 -6.37 -10.78
N ILE A 65 -7.17 -7.05 -9.87
CA ILE A 65 -7.20 -6.79 -8.43
C ILE A 65 -5.86 -6.19 -8.01
N HIS A 66 -5.88 -4.92 -7.69
CA HIS A 66 -4.72 -4.22 -7.18
C HIS A 66 -4.74 -4.18 -5.67
N SER A 67 -3.60 -3.89 -5.07
CA SER A 67 -3.55 -3.69 -3.63
C SER A 67 -2.63 -2.56 -3.25
N ILE A 68 -2.91 -1.97 -2.10
CA ILE A 68 -1.98 -1.05 -1.45
C ILE A 68 -1.65 -1.58 -0.07
N THR A 69 -0.37 -1.65 0.22
CA THR A 69 0.17 -1.90 1.55
C THR A 69 0.85 -0.65 2.06
N VAL A 70 0.55 -0.31 3.30
CA VAL A 70 1.04 0.86 4.00
C VAL A 70 1.86 0.40 5.19
N ARG A 71 3.10 0.88 5.34
CA ARG A 71 3.88 0.73 6.56
C ARG A 71 4.10 2.11 7.20
N CYS A 72 3.93 2.19 8.51
CA CYS A 72 4.02 3.43 9.26
C CYS A 72 4.54 3.22 10.69
N SER A 73 4.93 4.30 11.34
CA SER A 73 5.41 4.31 12.72
C SER A 73 4.27 4.25 13.74
N GLU A 74 4.62 3.91 14.99
CA GLU A 74 3.66 3.85 16.11
C GLU A 74 2.92 5.17 16.37
N SER A 75 3.52 6.33 16.09
CA SER A 75 2.86 7.62 16.38
C SER A 75 1.64 7.88 15.51
N VAL A 76 1.57 7.32 14.31
CA VAL A 76 0.50 7.59 13.32
C VAL A 76 -0.35 6.35 13.00
N HIS A 77 -0.02 5.18 13.57
CA HIS A 77 -0.59 3.91 13.09
C HIS A 77 -2.12 3.83 13.21
N LYS A 78 -2.71 4.40 14.27
CA LYS A 78 -4.18 4.39 14.48
C LYS A 78 -4.91 5.23 13.44
N ASP A 79 -4.32 6.36 13.06
CA ASP A 79 -4.87 7.27 12.05
C ASP A 79 -4.82 6.63 10.67
N ILE A 80 -3.70 5.97 10.35
CA ILE A 80 -3.55 5.17 9.14
C ILE A 80 -4.54 4.01 9.12
N GLN A 81 -4.64 3.23 10.18
CA GLN A 81 -5.62 2.13 10.26
C GLN A 81 -7.06 2.65 10.03
N SER A 82 -7.42 3.77 10.66
CA SER A 82 -8.73 4.40 10.48
C SER A 82 -8.96 4.91 9.05
N LEU A 83 -7.93 5.40 8.37
CA LEU A 83 -7.99 5.74 6.94
C LEU A 83 -8.25 4.49 6.10
N MET A 84 -7.47 3.44 6.30
CA MET A 84 -7.58 2.20 5.53
C MET A 84 -8.96 1.57 5.68
N ILE A 85 -9.53 1.56 6.90
CA ILE A 85 -10.89 1.06 7.16
C ILE A 85 -11.94 1.88 6.39
N ARG A 86 -11.81 3.21 6.40
CA ARG A 86 -12.73 4.09 5.67
C ARG A 86 -12.63 3.91 4.16
N LEU A 87 -11.42 3.69 3.63
CA LEU A 87 -11.21 3.44 2.21
C LEU A 87 -11.80 2.10 1.78
N ASP A 88 -11.48 1.01 2.49
CA ASP A 88 -12.05 -0.31 2.20
C ASP A 88 -13.58 -0.28 2.27
N LYS A 89 -14.14 0.27 3.36
CA LYS A 89 -15.59 0.40 3.51
C LYS A 89 -16.26 1.08 2.30
N ARG A 90 -15.72 2.20 1.83
CA ARG A 90 -16.26 2.93 0.67
C ARG A 90 -16.17 2.13 -0.63
N ILE A 91 -15.10 1.37 -0.81
CA ILE A 91 -14.91 0.52 -1.99
C ILE A 91 -15.94 -0.61 -1.96
N ARG A 92 -16.03 -1.36 -0.85
CA ARG A 92 -17.00 -2.46 -0.71
C ARG A 92 -18.44 -2.00 -0.85
N GLU A 93 -18.79 -0.85 -0.26
CA GLU A 93 -20.13 -0.26 -0.42
C GLU A 93 -20.45 0.04 -1.89
N LYS A 94 -19.46 0.50 -2.68
CA LYS A 94 -19.65 0.79 -4.11
C LYS A 94 -19.73 -0.49 -4.95
N GLU A 95 -18.92 -1.50 -4.62
CA GLU A 95 -18.91 -2.81 -5.30
C GLU A 95 -20.04 -3.75 -4.84
N GLN A 96 -20.85 -3.34 -3.87
CA GLN A 96 -21.88 -4.20 -3.23
C GLN A 96 -21.29 -5.48 -2.62
N GLU A 97 -20.04 -5.39 -2.16
CA GLU A 97 -19.33 -6.49 -1.53
C GLU A 97 -19.51 -6.48 0.00
N PRO A 98 -19.40 -7.65 0.66
CA PRO A 98 -19.41 -7.69 2.12
C PRO A 98 -18.23 -6.91 2.70
N LEU A 99 -18.48 -6.19 3.80
CA LEU A 99 -17.43 -5.48 4.52
C LEU A 99 -16.45 -6.47 5.14
N HIS A 100 -15.15 -6.24 4.93
CA HIS A 100 -14.14 -6.86 5.77
C HIS A 100 -14.24 -6.23 7.16
N TYR A 101 -14.59 -7.03 8.16
CA TYR A 101 -14.87 -6.52 9.49
C TYR A 101 -13.64 -5.92 10.19
N LYS A 102 -12.42 -6.24 9.73
CA LYS A 102 -11.19 -5.77 10.37
C LYS A 102 -10.04 -5.61 9.37
N ILE A 103 -9.40 -4.45 9.40
CA ILE A 103 -8.05 -4.24 8.88
C ILE A 103 -7.12 -4.26 10.10
N GLU A 104 -6.30 -5.30 10.19
CA GLU A 104 -5.40 -5.54 11.32
C GLU A 104 -3.95 -5.26 10.94
N ASN A 105 -3.07 -5.19 11.96
CA ASN A 105 -1.64 -5.07 11.70
C ASN A 105 -1.11 -6.36 11.07
N GLN A 106 -0.64 -6.26 9.84
CA GLN A 106 -0.10 -7.39 9.07
C GLN A 106 1.39 -7.60 9.30
N TYR A 107 2.11 -6.62 9.87
CA TYR A 107 3.57 -6.65 9.95
C TYR A 107 4.08 -7.83 10.78
N GLY A 108 4.91 -8.68 10.18
CA GLY A 108 5.48 -9.87 10.81
C GLY A 108 4.45 -10.97 11.11
N THR A 109 3.27 -10.91 10.50
CA THR A 109 2.26 -11.97 10.57
C THR A 109 2.26 -12.80 9.28
N GLU A 110 1.49 -13.89 9.25
CA GLU A 110 1.26 -14.67 8.03
C GLU A 110 0.63 -13.87 6.88
N ASN A 111 0.01 -12.73 7.18
CA ASN A 111 -0.61 -11.83 6.21
C ASN A 111 0.31 -10.66 5.80
N ASP A 112 1.62 -10.74 6.09
CA ASP A 112 2.60 -9.72 5.68
C ASP A 112 2.87 -9.79 4.17
N TRP A 113 2.02 -9.11 3.38
CA TRP A 113 2.12 -9.10 1.92
C TRP A 113 3.44 -8.50 1.40
N VAL A 114 4.07 -7.61 2.16
CA VAL A 114 5.40 -7.10 1.80
C VAL A 114 6.41 -8.23 1.91
N GLN A 115 6.40 -8.98 3.02
CA GLN A 115 7.29 -10.12 3.17
C GLN A 115 7.06 -11.19 2.09
N GLU A 116 5.80 -11.50 1.78
CA GLU A 116 5.44 -12.44 0.71
C GLU A 116 5.95 -11.99 -0.66
N LEU A 117 5.77 -10.70 -1.00
CA LEU A 117 6.28 -10.10 -2.23
C LEU A 117 7.80 -10.23 -2.34
N LEU A 118 8.52 -9.92 -1.26
CA LEU A 118 9.98 -9.97 -1.21
C LEU A 118 10.50 -11.40 -1.40
N VAL A 119 9.91 -12.37 -0.69
CA VAL A 119 10.31 -13.78 -0.79
C VAL A 119 10.03 -14.33 -2.18
N SER A 120 8.84 -14.07 -2.74
CA SER A 120 8.42 -14.62 -4.03
C SER A 120 9.28 -14.13 -5.20
N ASN A 121 9.82 -12.92 -5.11
CA ASN A 121 10.64 -12.31 -6.15
C ASN A 121 12.15 -12.34 -5.86
N ASN A 122 12.56 -12.93 -4.73
CA ASN A 122 13.94 -12.85 -4.24
C ASN A 122 14.46 -11.40 -4.20
N TRP A 123 13.63 -10.48 -3.69
CA TRP A 123 13.93 -9.05 -3.58
C TRP A 123 14.19 -8.66 -2.13
N SER A 124 14.96 -7.58 -1.98
CA SER A 124 14.99 -6.77 -0.76
C SER A 124 14.05 -5.56 -0.89
N LEU A 125 13.70 -4.94 0.24
CA LEU A 125 12.95 -3.67 0.23
C LEU A 125 13.67 -2.59 -0.59
N GLU A 126 15.00 -2.53 -0.52
CA GLU A 126 15.78 -1.56 -1.29
C GLU A 126 15.71 -1.82 -2.80
N ASP A 127 15.53 -3.06 -3.25
CA ASP A 127 15.35 -3.34 -4.68
C ASP A 127 14.03 -2.74 -5.20
N ILE A 128 12.96 -2.79 -4.40
CA ILE A 128 11.68 -2.16 -4.71
C ILE A 128 11.82 -0.64 -4.79
N PHE A 129 12.49 -0.02 -3.82
CA PHE A 129 12.66 1.43 -3.79
C PHE A 129 13.56 1.92 -4.94
N LYS A 130 14.68 1.25 -5.20
CA LYS A 130 15.57 1.57 -6.33
C LYS A 130 14.86 1.44 -7.67
N SER A 131 14.03 0.41 -7.88
CA SER A 131 13.24 0.26 -9.12
C SER A 131 12.17 1.33 -9.29
N ASN A 132 11.86 2.08 -8.21
CA ASN A 132 10.99 3.25 -8.19
C ASN A 132 11.76 4.57 -8.18
N GLY A 133 13.10 4.56 -8.23
CA GLY A 133 13.95 5.74 -8.22
C GLY A 133 14.06 6.41 -6.84
N LEU A 134 14.04 5.61 -5.77
CA LEU A 134 14.11 6.00 -4.35
C LEU A 134 15.25 5.29 -3.62
#